data_AF-A0A532TR15-F1
#
_entry.id   AF-A0A532TR15-F1
#
_cell.length_a   1.000
_cell.length_b   1.000
_cell.length_c   1.000
_cell.angle_alpha   90.00
_cell.angle_beta   90.00
_cell.angle_gamma   90.00
#
_symmetry.space_group_name_H-M   'P 1'
#
loop_
_entity.id
_entity.type
_entity.pdbx_description
1 polymer ?
#
loop_
_entity_poly.entity_id
_entity_poly.type
_entity_poly.pdbx_seq_one_letter_code
_entity_poly.pdbx_strand_id
1 'polypeptide(L)'
;MAESKALIFQIQKMSTEDGPGIRTTVFFKQCPLNCIWCHNPESILKNKQLEWFKHKCIGCKICIETCQKGALTLDEDGMHIDRDKCDSCGLCSEECPSTALHMFGELWDLEDLYYEIQKDKVYYTQSHGGITVSGGEPTLQLDFLLDFLKKCKENGISTALDTCGYASKNIYEKLLLFVDLILL
;
A
#
# COMPACT_ATOMS: atom_id res chain seq x y z
N MET A 1 -3.63 24.43 -3.00
CA MET A 1 -3.68 23.42 -1.91
C MET A 1 -2.58 22.44 -2.23
N ALA A 2 -1.71 22.10 -1.27
CA ALA A 2 -0.63 21.17 -1.57
C ALA A 2 -1.26 19.83 -1.99
N GLU A 3 -0.92 19.33 -3.18
CA GLU A 3 -1.32 17.99 -3.62
C GLU A 3 -0.76 17.01 -2.59
N SER A 4 -1.64 16.47 -1.74
CA SER A 4 -1.25 15.47 -0.77
C SER A 4 -0.96 14.18 -1.55
N LYS A 5 0.14 13.51 -1.22
CA LYS A 5 0.48 12.18 -1.73
C LYS A 5 0.35 11.18 -0.59
N ALA A 6 -0.02 9.95 -0.89
CA ALA A 6 0.03 8.84 0.06
C ALA A 6 1.04 7.78 -0.36
N LEU A 7 1.62 7.13 0.65
CA LEU A 7 2.47 5.97 0.47
C LEU A 7 1.62 4.71 0.55
N ILE A 8 1.41 4.06 -0.59
CA ILE A 8 0.58 2.86 -0.77
C ILE A 8 1.50 1.70 -1.12
N PHE A 9 1.43 0.57 -0.43
CA PHE A 9 2.28 -0.58 -0.75
C PHE A 9 1.63 -1.59 -1.69
N GLN A 10 0.31 -1.63 -1.75
CA GLN A 10 -0.42 -2.56 -2.61
C GLN A 10 -1.84 -2.07 -2.88
N ILE A 11 -2.33 -2.34 -4.08
CA ILE A 11 -3.75 -2.26 -4.44
C ILE A 11 -4.20 -3.67 -4.80
N GLN A 12 -5.09 -4.24 -4.00
CA GLN A 12 -5.67 -5.56 -4.23
C GLN A 12 -7.07 -5.42 -4.81
N LYS A 13 -7.25 -5.90 -6.04
CA LYS A 13 -8.54 -5.89 -6.72
C LYS A 13 -9.32 -7.15 -6.41
N MET A 14 -10.64 -7.08 -6.56
CA MET A 14 -11.55 -8.23 -6.45
C MET A 14 -11.52 -8.93 -5.08
N SER A 15 -11.29 -8.18 -4.01
CA SER A 15 -11.34 -8.72 -2.65
C SER A 15 -12.78 -8.99 -2.21
N THR A 16 -13.00 -10.15 -1.60
CA THR A 16 -14.30 -10.58 -1.05
C THR A 16 -14.31 -10.63 0.48
N GLU A 17 -13.14 -10.56 1.11
CA GLU A 17 -12.99 -10.70 2.56
C GLU A 17 -12.88 -9.34 3.27
N ASP A 18 -12.55 -8.27 2.54
CA ASP A 18 -12.31 -6.93 3.10
C ASP A 18 -13.60 -6.09 3.23
N GLY A 19 -14.74 -6.74 3.43
CA GLY A 19 -16.06 -6.13 3.61
C GLY A 19 -17.13 -6.63 2.61
N PRO A 20 -18.37 -6.14 2.70
CA PRO A 20 -19.47 -6.59 1.85
C PRO A 20 -19.25 -6.27 0.36
N GLY A 21 -19.70 -7.19 -0.49
CA GLY A 21 -19.59 -7.10 -1.94
C GLY A 21 -18.16 -7.34 -2.42
N ILE A 22 -17.91 -7.07 -3.70
CA ILE A 22 -16.56 -7.11 -4.28
C ILE A 22 -15.91 -5.75 -4.05
N ARG A 23 -14.73 -5.74 -3.45
CA ARG A 23 -14.01 -4.52 -3.08
C ARG A 23 -12.62 -4.46 -3.68
N THR A 24 -12.13 -3.25 -3.87
CA THR A 24 -10.70 -3.01 -4.10
C THR A 24 -10.09 -2.44 -2.83
N THR A 25 -9.09 -3.15 -2.31
CA THR A 25 -8.41 -2.82 -1.06
C THR A 25 -7.14 -2.03 -1.36
N VAL A 26 -7.05 -0.82 -0.84
CA VAL A 26 -5.90 0.07 -0.96
C VAL A 26 -5.12 0.00 0.34
N PHE A 27 -3.91 -0.57 0.28
CA PHE A 27 -3.10 -0.80 1.45
C PHE A 27 -2.06 0.31 1.67
N PHE A 28 -2.22 1.06 2.74
CA PHE A 28 -1.36 2.17 3.14
C PHE A 28 -0.11 1.67 3.85
N LYS A 29 0.96 2.46 3.79
CA LYS A 29 2.15 2.31 4.63
C LYS A 29 2.08 3.16 5.89
N GLN A 30 3.04 2.89 6.77
CA GLN A 30 3.21 3.39 8.12
C GLN A 30 2.17 2.83 9.10
N CYS A 31 2.61 2.08 10.12
CA CYS A 31 1.79 1.65 11.25
C CYS A 31 2.45 2.12 12.56
N PRO A 32 1.69 2.63 13.55
CA PRO A 32 2.26 2.99 14.84
C PRO A 32 2.53 1.76 15.72
N LEU A 33 2.03 0.58 15.33
CA LEU A 33 2.18 -0.68 16.04
C LEU A 33 3.24 -1.56 15.37
N ASN A 34 3.78 -2.51 16.14
CA ASN A 34 4.75 -3.52 15.69
C ASN A 34 4.29 -4.90 16.17
N CYS A 35 3.10 -5.33 15.74
CA CYS A 35 2.48 -6.57 16.18
C CYS A 35 3.36 -7.79 15.83
N ILE A 36 3.46 -8.76 16.75
CA ILE A 36 4.24 -10.00 16.57
C ILE A 36 3.74 -10.83 15.37
N TRP A 37 2.41 -10.81 15.14
CA TRP A 37 1.75 -11.48 14.02
C TRP A 37 1.05 -10.46 13.12
N CYS A 38 1.79 -9.43 12.71
CA CYS A 38 1.28 -8.47 11.74
C CYS A 38 0.89 -9.19 10.44
N HIS A 39 -0.31 -8.93 9.92
CA HIS A 39 -0.75 -9.47 8.63
C HIS A 39 0.01 -8.82 7.46
N ASN A 40 0.43 -7.56 7.63
CA ASN A 40 1.14 -6.78 6.62
C ASN A 40 2.41 -6.13 7.21
N PRO A 41 3.43 -6.91 7.59
CA PRO A 41 4.68 -6.37 8.16
C PRO A 41 5.38 -5.36 7.24
N GLU A 42 5.23 -5.51 5.92
CA GLU A 42 5.71 -4.59 4.89
C GLU A 42 5.07 -3.20 4.96
N SER A 43 3.96 -3.04 5.68
CA SER A 43 3.26 -1.77 5.84
C SER A 43 3.82 -0.93 6.98
N ILE A 44 4.57 -1.50 7.93
CA ILE A 44 4.91 -0.86 9.21
C ILE A 44 5.76 0.41 9.02
N LEU A 45 6.80 0.35 8.18
CA LEU A 45 7.71 1.48 8.02
C LEU A 45 7.12 2.59 7.15
N LYS A 46 7.51 3.84 7.44
CA LYS A 46 7.08 5.05 6.71
C LYS A 46 7.81 5.25 5.37
N ASN A 47 8.83 4.45 5.06
CA ASN A 47 9.63 4.60 3.86
C ASN A 47 9.33 3.52 2.82
N LYS A 48 9.68 3.81 1.57
CA LYS A 48 9.77 2.79 0.54
C LYS A 48 10.74 1.69 0.98
N GLN A 49 10.45 0.45 0.64
CA GLN A 49 11.28 -0.71 1.00
C GLN A 49 11.41 -1.64 -0.18
N LEU A 50 12.65 -2.00 -0.50
CA LEU A 50 12.95 -3.07 -1.44
C LEU A 50 12.83 -4.41 -0.74
N GLU A 51 12.18 -5.38 -1.36
CA GLU A 51 12.05 -6.73 -0.84
C GLU A 51 12.43 -7.77 -1.90
N TRP A 52 12.96 -8.91 -1.45
CA TRP A 52 13.40 -9.99 -2.32
C TRP A 52 12.59 -11.27 -2.11
N PHE A 53 11.98 -11.76 -3.19
CA PHE A 53 11.23 -13.01 -3.23
C PHE A 53 12.12 -14.14 -3.75
N LYS A 54 12.65 -14.94 -2.83
CA LYS A 54 13.53 -16.10 -3.13
C LYS A 54 12.99 -17.00 -4.24
N HIS A 55 11.71 -17.36 -4.19
CA HIS A 55 11.07 -18.28 -5.13
C HIS A 55 10.94 -17.73 -6.57
N LYS A 56 11.07 -16.42 -6.77
CA LYS A 56 11.06 -15.78 -8.09
C LYS A 56 12.46 -15.53 -8.63
N CYS A 57 13.50 -15.62 -7.80
CA CYS A 57 14.84 -15.22 -8.19
C CYS A 57 15.50 -16.28 -9.08
N ILE A 58 16.01 -15.84 -10.24
CA ILE A 58 16.74 -16.71 -11.19
C ILE A 58 18.26 -16.56 -11.07
N GLY A 59 18.76 -15.79 -10.09
CA GLY A 59 20.20 -15.65 -9.84
C GLY A 59 20.98 -14.89 -10.91
N CYS A 60 20.33 -14.07 -11.76
CA CYS A 60 21.00 -13.37 -12.86
C CYS A 60 21.92 -12.21 -12.43
N LYS A 61 21.85 -11.76 -11.18
CA LYS A 61 22.69 -10.70 -10.57
C LYS A 61 22.62 -9.30 -11.21
N ILE A 62 21.78 -9.07 -12.21
CA ILE A 62 21.53 -7.74 -12.82
C ILE A 62 21.28 -6.67 -11.75
N CYS A 63 20.48 -6.99 -10.73
CA CYS A 63 20.19 -6.06 -9.64
C CYS A 63 21.42 -5.57 -8.88
N ILE A 64 22.44 -6.42 -8.70
CA ILE A 64 23.71 -6.06 -8.06
C ILE A 64 24.48 -5.10 -8.97
N GLU A 65 24.54 -5.38 -10.27
CA GLU A 65 25.19 -4.53 -11.28
C GLU A 65 24.52 -3.15 -11.39
N THR A 66 23.19 -3.11 -11.33
CA THR A 66 22.40 -1.87 -11.38
C THR A 66 22.52 -1.02 -10.10
N CYS A 67 22.83 -1.63 -8.95
CA CYS A 67 22.83 -0.94 -7.67
C CYS A 67 24.04 0.00 -7.51
N GLN A 68 23.85 1.28 -7.81
CA GLN A 68 24.88 2.32 -7.69
C GLN A 68 25.42 2.50 -6.26
N LYS A 69 24.66 2.09 -5.23
CA LYS A 69 25.04 2.17 -3.82
C LYS A 69 25.84 0.96 -3.34
N GLY A 70 25.95 -0.11 -4.14
CA GLY A 70 26.56 -1.36 -3.70
C GLY A 70 25.85 -1.97 -2.50
N ALA A 71 24.52 -1.81 -2.43
CA ALA A 71 23.71 -2.24 -1.29
C ALA A 71 23.20 -3.69 -1.40
N LEU A 72 23.46 -4.36 -2.54
CA LEU A 72 22.94 -5.69 -2.84
C LEU A 72 24.07 -6.70 -2.97
N THR A 73 23.92 -7.84 -2.29
CA THR A 73 24.82 -9.00 -2.43
C THR A 73 23.99 -10.28 -2.49
N LEU A 74 24.48 -11.30 -3.20
CA LEU A 74 23.79 -12.59 -3.34
C LEU A 74 24.77 -13.72 -3.04
N ASP A 75 24.46 -14.51 -2.02
CA ASP A 75 25.23 -15.69 -1.60
C ASP A 75 24.35 -16.96 -1.55
N GLU A 76 24.83 -18.00 -0.86
CA GLU A 76 24.13 -19.29 -0.72
C GLU A 76 22.83 -19.19 0.11
N ASP A 77 22.77 -18.25 1.05
CA ASP A 77 21.60 -18.03 1.91
C ASP A 77 20.52 -17.21 1.18
N GLY A 78 20.95 -16.24 0.37
CA GLY A 78 20.06 -15.50 -0.52
C GLY A 78 20.53 -14.09 -0.84
N MET A 79 19.59 -13.24 -1.26
CA MET A 79 19.85 -11.81 -1.47
C MET A 79 19.91 -11.11 -0.12
N HIS A 80 20.99 -10.39 0.12
CA HIS A 80 21.16 -9.50 1.27
C HIS A 80 21.09 -8.05 0.80
N ILE A 81 20.22 -7.29 1.46
CA ILE A 81 19.99 -5.86 1.21
C ILE A 81 20.55 -5.09 2.39
N ASP A 82 21.67 -4.41 2.20
CA ASP A 82 22.24 -3.48 3.19
C ASP A 82 21.34 -2.25 3.29
N ARG A 83 20.55 -2.19 4.37
CA ARG A 83 19.54 -1.14 4.59
C ARG A 83 20.16 0.22 4.90
N ASP A 84 21.42 0.27 5.34
CA ASP A 84 22.13 1.52 5.61
C ASP A 84 22.67 2.16 4.32
N LYS A 85 22.98 1.33 3.30
CA LYS A 85 23.40 1.81 1.98
C LYS A 85 22.25 2.02 1.00
N CYS A 86 21.17 1.26 1.12
CA CYS A 86 20.05 1.31 0.19
C CYS A 86 19.25 2.60 0.34
N ASP A 87 19.21 3.43 -0.70
CA ASP A 87 18.40 4.65 -0.76
C ASP A 87 16.97 4.41 -1.27
N SER A 88 16.60 3.15 -1.52
CA SER A 88 15.28 2.75 -2.02
C SER A 88 14.90 3.42 -3.36
N CYS A 89 15.87 3.68 -4.24
CA CYS A 89 15.64 4.26 -5.57
C CYS A 89 14.81 3.38 -6.52
N GLY A 90 14.76 2.06 -6.31
CA GLY A 90 13.90 1.16 -7.08
C GLY A 90 14.49 0.62 -8.40
N LEU A 91 15.60 1.17 -8.91
CA LEU A 91 16.18 0.76 -10.20
C LEU A 91 16.46 -0.75 -10.31
N CYS A 92 16.93 -1.38 -9.23
CA CYS A 92 17.17 -2.82 -9.19
C CYS A 92 15.88 -3.67 -9.26
N SER A 93 14.74 -3.12 -8.85
CA SER A 93 13.42 -3.74 -8.99
C SER A 93 12.91 -3.60 -10.42
N GLU A 94 13.08 -2.43 -11.04
CA GLU A 94 12.69 -2.16 -12.43
C GLU A 94 13.45 -3.06 -13.41
N GLU A 95 14.75 -3.24 -13.19
CA GLU A 95 15.62 -4.07 -14.03
C GLU A 95 15.57 -5.57 -13.66
N CYS A 96 14.70 -5.99 -12.73
CA CYS A 96 14.62 -7.40 -12.32
C CYS A 96 13.75 -8.22 -13.29
N PRO A 97 14.33 -9.05 -14.18
CA PRO A 97 13.56 -9.72 -15.25
C PRO A 97 12.55 -10.73 -14.70
N SER A 98 12.79 -11.26 -13.50
CA SER A 98 11.92 -12.24 -12.86
C SER A 98 10.99 -11.65 -11.80
N THR A 99 10.99 -10.31 -11.62
CA THR A 99 10.20 -9.62 -10.58
C THR A 99 10.48 -10.12 -9.15
N ALA A 100 11.68 -10.67 -8.93
CA ALA A 100 12.10 -11.17 -7.63
C ALA A 100 12.46 -10.04 -6.66
N LEU A 101 12.88 -8.89 -7.17
CA LEU A 101 12.99 -7.67 -6.38
C LEU A 101 11.75 -6.84 -6.60
N HIS A 102 11.17 -6.35 -5.51
CA HIS A 102 9.93 -5.60 -5.52
C HIS A 102 10.01 -4.40 -4.58
N MET A 103 9.48 -3.26 -5.02
CA MET A 103 9.35 -2.07 -4.19
C MET A 103 8.00 -2.04 -3.49
N PHE A 104 8.02 -2.01 -2.16
CA PHE A 104 6.85 -1.71 -1.33
C PHE A 104 6.83 -0.25 -0.94
N GLY A 105 5.72 0.42 -1.23
CA GLY A 105 5.53 1.83 -0.95
C GLY A 105 5.81 2.66 -2.17
N GLU A 106 4.75 2.93 -2.92
CA GLU A 106 4.73 3.88 -4.01
C GLU A 106 4.01 5.15 -3.57
N LEU A 107 4.47 6.29 -4.07
CA LEU A 107 3.79 7.57 -3.82
C LEU A 107 2.69 7.72 -4.85
N TRP A 108 1.47 7.87 -4.39
CA TRP A 108 0.30 8.06 -5.21
C TRP A 108 -0.26 9.46 -5.02
N ASP A 109 -0.53 10.12 -6.14
CA ASP A 109 -1.34 11.31 -6.19
C ASP A 109 -2.83 10.94 -6.10
N LEU A 110 -3.65 11.84 -5.54
CA LEU A 110 -5.07 11.60 -5.29
C LEU A 110 -5.82 11.20 -6.57
N GLU A 111 -5.57 11.93 -7.66
CA GLU A 111 -6.23 11.71 -8.95
C GLU A 111 -5.82 10.38 -9.58
N ASP A 112 -4.54 10.03 -9.51
CA ASP A 112 -4.02 8.79 -10.08
C ASP A 112 -4.55 7.57 -9.32
N LEU A 113 -4.57 7.63 -7.99
CA LEU A 113 -5.10 6.54 -7.16
C LEU A 113 -6.59 6.34 -7.41
N TYR A 114 -7.35 7.43 -7.44
CA TYR A 114 -8.77 7.38 -7.78
C TYR A 114 -8.98 6.83 -9.19
N TYR A 115 -8.18 7.25 -10.16
CA TYR A 115 -8.25 6.77 -11.54
C TYR A 115 -7.96 5.25 -11.62
N GLU A 116 -7.04 4.74 -10.81
CA GLU A 116 -6.74 3.30 -10.77
C GLU A 116 -7.91 2.50 -10.19
N ILE A 117 -8.44 2.89 -9.03
CA ILE A 117 -9.51 2.14 -8.35
C ILE A 117 -10.88 2.26 -9.04
N GLN A 118 -11.14 3.35 -9.76
CA GLN A 118 -12.43 3.52 -10.44
C GLN A 118 -12.60 2.58 -11.63
N LYS A 119 -11.51 2.00 -12.15
CA LYS A 119 -11.56 1.00 -13.23
C LYS A 119 -12.44 -0.19 -12.84
N ASP A 120 -12.54 -0.48 -11.55
CA ASP A 120 -13.30 -1.62 -11.02
C ASP A 120 -14.74 -1.23 -10.62
N LYS A 121 -15.21 0.00 -10.94
CA LYS A 121 -16.52 0.53 -10.52
C LYS A 121 -17.72 -0.31 -10.95
N VAL A 122 -17.62 -1.00 -12.08
CA VAL A 122 -18.67 -1.93 -12.55
C VAL A 122 -18.88 -3.07 -11.55
N TYR A 123 -17.80 -3.61 -10.98
CA TYR A 123 -17.87 -4.67 -9.98
C TYR A 123 -18.49 -4.18 -8.68
N TYR A 124 -18.13 -2.98 -8.23
CA TYR A 124 -18.71 -2.38 -7.03
C TYR A 124 -20.23 -2.23 -7.19
N THR A 125 -20.67 -1.73 -8.35
CA THR A 125 -22.10 -1.47 -8.64
C THR A 125 -22.91 -2.77 -8.65
N GLN A 126 -22.40 -3.83 -9.27
CA GLN A 126 -23.11 -5.12 -9.35
C GLN A 126 -23.15 -5.88 -8.02
N SER A 127 -22.07 -5.81 -7.27
CA SER A 127 -21.93 -6.56 -6.01
C SER A 127 -22.37 -5.77 -4.77
N HIS A 128 -22.73 -4.50 -4.93
CA HIS A 128 -22.94 -3.55 -3.83
C HIS A 128 -21.69 -3.41 -2.94
N GLY A 129 -20.51 -3.53 -3.55
CA GLY A 129 -19.21 -3.37 -2.91
C GLY A 129 -18.67 -1.95 -3.02
N GLY A 130 -17.34 -1.81 -3.09
CA GLY A 130 -16.68 -0.51 -3.10
C GLY A 130 -15.18 -0.59 -2.88
N ILE A 131 -14.64 0.33 -2.09
CA ILE A 131 -13.24 0.28 -1.68
C ILE A 131 -13.09 0.04 -0.19
N THR A 132 -11.97 -0.57 0.18
CA THR A 132 -11.50 -0.67 1.57
C THR A 132 -10.13 -0.04 1.65
N VAL A 133 -9.91 0.86 2.59
CA VAL A 133 -8.56 1.32 2.92
C VAL A 133 -8.06 0.50 4.10
N SER A 134 -6.91 -0.14 3.95
CA SER A 134 -6.31 -1.06 4.93
C SER A 134 -4.77 -0.87 4.94
N GLY A 135 -4.02 -1.81 5.50
CA GLY A 135 -2.56 -1.79 5.57
C GLY A 135 -2.07 -1.30 6.92
N GLY A 136 -1.05 -0.46 6.94
CA GLY A 136 -0.39 0.00 8.16
C GLY A 136 -1.37 0.62 9.15
N GLU A 137 -1.53 1.94 9.10
CA GLU A 137 -2.62 2.61 9.77
C GLU A 137 -3.00 3.82 8.91
N PRO A 138 -4.05 3.70 8.08
CA PRO A 138 -4.43 4.76 7.13
C PRO A 138 -4.57 6.13 7.79
N THR A 139 -5.01 6.20 9.06
CA THR A 139 -5.19 7.47 9.78
C THR A 139 -3.89 8.24 10.01
N LEU A 140 -2.71 7.62 9.88
CA LEU A 140 -1.42 8.32 9.92
C LEU A 140 -1.16 9.19 8.69
N GLN A 141 -1.91 8.98 7.60
CA GLN A 141 -1.86 9.77 6.37
C GLN A 141 -3.18 10.53 6.16
N LEU A 142 -3.66 11.17 7.24
CA LEU A 142 -5.03 11.69 7.38
C LEU A 142 -5.50 12.63 6.27
N ASP A 143 -4.68 13.62 5.89
CA ASP A 143 -5.11 14.65 4.93
C ASP A 143 -5.44 14.00 3.57
N PHE A 144 -4.56 13.13 3.08
CA PHE A 144 -4.81 12.36 1.86
C PHE A 144 -5.99 11.41 2.03
N LEU A 145 -6.06 10.70 3.14
CA LEU A 145 -7.13 9.73 3.41
C LEU A 145 -8.51 10.39 3.34
N LEU A 146 -8.68 11.58 3.94
CA LEU A 146 -9.93 12.34 3.90
C LEU A 146 -10.31 12.74 2.48
N ASP A 147 -9.36 13.31 1.73
CA ASP A 147 -9.59 13.72 0.35
C ASP A 147 -9.96 12.52 -0.54
N PHE A 148 -9.28 11.39 -0.35
CA PHE A 148 -9.53 10.14 -1.07
C PHE A 148 -10.91 9.56 -0.78
N LEU A 149 -11.26 9.37 0.49
CA LEU A 149 -12.57 8.83 0.88
C LEU A 149 -13.72 9.74 0.42
N LYS A 150 -13.55 11.06 0.58
CA LYS A 150 -14.52 12.05 0.10
C LYS A 150 -14.72 11.93 -1.42
N LYS A 151 -13.64 11.88 -2.20
CA LYS A 151 -13.69 11.75 -3.66
C LYS A 151 -14.38 10.45 -4.09
N CYS A 152 -14.10 9.32 -3.43
CA CYS A 152 -14.80 8.06 -3.68
C CYS A 152 -16.32 8.19 -3.44
N LYS A 153 -16.70 8.78 -2.31
CA LYS A 153 -18.11 8.94 -1.91
C LYS A 153 -18.88 9.88 -2.83
N GLU A 154 -18.28 11.00 -3.24
CA GLU A 154 -18.84 11.92 -4.24
C GLU A 154 -19.07 11.26 -5.60
N ASN A 155 -18.33 10.19 -5.91
CA ASN A 155 -18.46 9.41 -7.14
C ASN A 155 -19.30 8.12 -6.96
N GLY A 156 -20.02 7.99 -5.85
CA GLY A 156 -20.95 6.87 -5.58
C GLY A 156 -20.26 5.54 -5.29
N ILE A 157 -19.02 5.56 -4.79
CA ILE A 157 -18.28 4.37 -4.38
C ILE A 157 -18.41 4.22 -2.86
N SER A 158 -18.87 3.06 -2.38
CA SER A 158 -18.91 2.76 -0.95
C SER A 158 -17.49 2.64 -0.39
N THR A 159 -17.32 3.05 0.85
CA THR A 159 -16.02 3.16 1.52
C THR A 159 -16.00 2.38 2.83
N ALA A 160 -14.94 1.60 3.04
CA ALA A 160 -14.66 0.95 4.30
C ALA A 160 -13.26 1.31 4.80
N LEU A 161 -13.09 1.41 6.11
CA LEU A 161 -11.81 1.61 6.78
C LEU A 161 -11.51 0.41 7.66
N ASP A 162 -10.43 -0.28 7.34
CA ASP A 162 -9.79 -1.30 8.18
C ASP A 162 -8.63 -0.65 8.93
N THR A 163 -8.69 -0.64 10.26
CA THR A 163 -7.83 0.18 11.13
C THR A 163 -7.38 -0.61 12.35
N CYS A 164 -6.17 -0.36 12.81
CA CYS A 164 -5.69 -0.91 14.08
C CYS A 164 -6.26 -0.16 15.31
N GLY A 165 -7.11 0.85 15.09
CA GLY A 165 -7.75 1.63 16.16
C GLY A 165 -6.89 2.74 16.74
N TYR A 166 -5.64 2.91 16.28
CA TYR A 166 -4.69 3.86 16.87
C TYR A 166 -4.86 5.30 16.33
N ALA A 167 -6.02 5.91 16.59
CA ALA A 167 -6.27 7.31 16.26
C ALA A 167 -7.13 8.01 17.33
N SER A 168 -7.05 9.34 17.39
CA SER A 168 -7.86 10.12 18.32
C SER A 168 -9.33 10.19 17.89
N LYS A 169 -10.23 10.40 18.85
CA LYS A 169 -11.68 10.58 18.59
C LYS A 169 -11.97 11.64 17.51
N ASN A 170 -11.26 12.78 17.55
CA ASN A 170 -11.41 13.87 16.58
C ASN A 170 -11.06 13.41 15.14
N ILE A 171 -10.10 12.50 14.99
CA ILE A 171 -9.76 11.93 13.68
C ILE A 171 -10.93 11.09 13.16
N TYR A 172 -11.46 10.19 14.01
CA TYR A 172 -12.62 9.37 13.63
C TYR A 172 -13.87 10.21 13.35
N GLU A 173 -14.13 11.27 14.11
CA GLU A 173 -15.27 12.17 13.85
C GLU A 173 -15.24 12.78 12.45
N LYS A 174 -14.05 13.09 11.93
CA LYS A 174 -13.87 13.57 10.54
C LYS A 174 -14.04 12.45 9.52
N LEU A 175 -13.47 11.28 9.79
CA LEU A 175 -13.51 10.13 8.87
C LEU A 175 -14.91 9.55 8.73
N LEU A 176 -15.69 9.48 9.81
CA LEU A 176 -17.04 8.90 9.83
C LEU A 176 -18.04 9.63 8.92
N LEU A 177 -17.73 10.86 8.47
CA LEU A 177 -18.51 11.55 7.44
C LEU A 177 -18.38 10.85 6.07
N PHE A 178 -17.24 10.22 5.82
CA PHE A 178 -16.86 9.67 4.53
C PHE A 178 -16.60 8.17 4.53
N VAL A 179 -16.78 7.48 5.67
CA VAL A 179 -16.63 6.02 5.82
C VAL A 179 -18.00 5.41 6.08
N ASP A 180 -18.36 4.37 5.33
CA ASP A 180 -19.63 3.66 5.50
C ASP A 180 -19.52 2.44 6.44
N LEU A 181 -18.32 1.86 6.56
CA LEU A 181 -18.03 0.68 7.37
C LEU A 181 -16.65 0.78 8.02
N ILE A 182 -16.54 0.42 9.30
CA ILE A 182 -15.26 0.24 10.00
C ILE A 182 -15.04 -1.25 10.26
N LEU A 183 -13.85 -1.73 9.94
CA LEU A 183 -13.32 -3.06 10.24
C LEU A 183 -12.21 -2.93 11.29
N LEU A 184 -12.10 -3.91 12.19
CA LEU A 184 -11.19 -3.97 13.35
C LEU A 184 -10.63 -5.38 13.53
#